data_AF-A0A5T2E4G9-F1
#
_entry.id   AF-A0A5T2E4G9-F1
#
_cell.length_a   1.000
_cell.length_b   1.000
_cell.length_c   1.000
_cell.angle_alpha   90.00
_cell.angle_beta   90.00
_cell.angle_gamma   90.00
#
_symmetry.space_group_name_H-M   'P 1'
#
loop_
_entity.id
_entity.type
_entity.pdbx_description
1 polymer ?
#
loop_
_entity_poly.entity_id
_entity_poly.type
_entity_poly.pdbx_seq_one_letter_code
_entity_poly.pdbx_strand_id
1 'polypeptide(L)'
;PQAQSPVTVDENAIRARLQEEQRNRIAGIQNVFALSGDRYAPLMTACIADVDCTLEMAKDKLLTEMAKGMTPTNQLNGPQNRAEFHAGMYTGNGNITGDAVRAAVMARAGYEEAQKDNPYNCMTLRELARISLVARGAGVSSMNPMQMIGMAFTHSTSDFGNILLDVANKSILQGWQEAPETFDIWTKKGQLSDFRIAHRVGMGGFSSLRQV
;
A
#
# COMPACT_ATOMS: atom_id res chain seq x y z
N PRO A 1 -72.01 43.00 29.29
CA PRO A 1 -70.85 43.53 30.02
C PRO A 1 -70.63 42.80 31.36
N GLN A 2 -69.60 41.96 31.45
CA GLN A 2 -68.96 41.68 32.74
C GLN A 2 -67.51 41.29 32.46
N ALA A 3 -66.63 42.07 33.10
CA ALA A 3 -65.25 42.31 32.77
C ALA A 3 -64.33 41.13 33.11
N GLN A 4 -63.38 40.88 32.20
CA GLN A 4 -62.18 40.09 32.45
C GLN A 4 -61.37 40.77 33.58
N SER A 5 -61.02 39.99 34.61
CA SER A 5 -60.13 40.39 35.71
C SER A 5 -58.86 39.52 35.66
N PRO A 6 -57.69 40.06 36.05
CA PRO A 6 -56.40 39.71 35.45
C PRO A 6 -55.80 38.41 36.01
N VAL A 7 -55.05 37.72 35.17
CA VAL A 7 -54.24 36.56 35.55
C VAL A 7 -53.18 37.05 36.54
N THR A 8 -53.35 36.80 37.84
CA THR A 8 -52.32 37.10 38.85
C THR A 8 -51.21 36.08 38.67
N VAL A 9 -50.18 36.50 37.95
CA VAL A 9 -48.98 35.72 37.71
C VAL A 9 -48.21 35.61 39.02
N ASP A 10 -48.16 34.41 39.60
CA ASP A 10 -47.52 34.14 40.89
C ASP A 10 -45.98 34.21 40.74
N GLU A 11 -45.39 35.36 41.09
CA GLU A 11 -43.98 35.69 40.90
C GLU A 11 -43.03 34.67 41.57
N ASN A 12 -43.48 34.06 42.67
CA ASN A 12 -42.69 33.05 43.40
C ASN A 12 -42.61 31.72 42.64
N ALA A 13 -43.70 31.32 41.97
CA ALA A 13 -43.72 30.12 41.14
C ALA A 13 -42.85 30.29 39.87
N ILE A 14 -42.78 31.51 39.32
CA ILE A 14 -41.90 31.82 38.18
C ILE A 14 -40.43 31.79 38.60
N ARG A 15 -40.08 32.37 39.75
CA ARG A 15 -38.70 32.32 40.28
C ARG A 15 -38.24 30.90 40.57
N ALA A 16 -39.12 30.04 41.10
CA ALA A 16 -38.82 28.63 41.33
C ALA A 16 -38.55 27.88 40.03
N ARG A 17 -39.39 28.07 39.00
CA ARG A 17 -39.19 27.48 37.66
C ARG A 17 -37.90 27.94 37.00
N LEU A 18 -37.58 29.23 37.07
CA LEU A 18 -36.33 29.79 36.54
C LEU A 18 -35.09 29.22 37.25
N GLN A 19 -35.15 29.02 38.58
CA GLN A 19 -34.04 28.42 39.32
C GLN A 19 -33.84 26.93 39.00
N GLU A 20 -34.91 26.20 38.71
CA GLU A 20 -34.86 24.80 38.31
C GLU A 20 -34.29 24.66 36.89
N GLU A 21 -34.70 25.54 35.98
CA GLU A 21 -34.15 25.63 34.62
C GLU A 21 -32.65 25.99 34.61
N GLN A 22 -32.23 26.94 35.46
CA GLN A 22 -30.81 27.28 35.62
C GLN A 22 -30.01 26.13 36.23
N ARG A 23 -30.57 25.38 37.19
CA ARG A 23 -29.91 24.17 37.73
C ARG A 23 -29.72 23.09 36.67
N ASN A 24 -30.74 22.86 35.83
CA ASN A 24 -30.67 21.90 34.73
C ASN A 24 -29.65 22.34 33.66
N ARG A 25 -29.58 23.63 33.34
CA ARG A 25 -28.57 24.21 32.43
C ARG A 25 -27.16 23.98 32.97
N ILE A 26 -26.91 24.35 34.23
CA ILE A 26 -25.60 24.20 34.86
C ILE A 26 -25.19 22.72 34.90
N ALA A 27 -26.08 21.82 35.33
CA ALA A 27 -25.81 20.39 35.34
C ALA A 27 -25.51 19.84 33.93
N GLY A 28 -26.24 20.30 32.91
CA GLY A 28 -25.98 19.94 31.51
C GLY A 28 -24.61 20.39 31.02
N ILE A 29 -24.20 21.62 31.33
CA ILE A 29 -22.87 22.14 31.00
C ILE A 29 -21.79 21.33 31.73
N GLN A 30 -21.95 21.08 33.04
CA GLN A 30 -20.99 20.28 33.81
C GLN A 30 -20.80 18.87 33.22
N ASN A 31 -21.88 18.23 32.77
CA ASN A 31 -21.83 16.90 32.14
C ASN A 31 -21.08 16.90 30.79
N VAL A 32 -21.21 17.95 29.97
CA VAL A 32 -20.47 18.08 28.71
C VAL A 32 -18.96 18.17 28.97
N PHE A 33 -18.57 18.88 30.02
CA PHE A 33 -17.16 19.03 30.39
C PHE A 33 -16.60 17.85 31.20
N ALA A 34 -17.45 17.00 31.80
CA ALA A 34 -17.02 15.87 32.63
C ALA A 34 -16.07 14.89 31.93
N LEU A 35 -16.29 14.62 30.63
CA LEU A 35 -15.42 13.72 29.85
C LEU A 35 -14.04 14.32 29.56
N SER A 36 -13.95 15.66 29.55
CA SER A 36 -12.74 16.38 29.15
C SER A 36 -11.70 16.52 30.30
N GLY A 37 -12.12 16.20 31.54
CA GLY A 37 -11.31 16.32 32.75
C GLY A 37 -10.99 17.77 33.12
N ASP A 38 -9.92 17.99 33.88
CA ASP A 38 -9.50 19.32 34.39
C ASP A 38 -8.89 20.23 33.30
N ARG A 39 -8.70 19.72 32.08
CA ARG A 39 -8.03 20.43 30.97
C ARG A 39 -8.74 21.69 30.52
N TYR A 40 -10.07 21.74 30.66
CA TYR A 40 -10.90 22.89 30.26
C TYR A 40 -11.69 23.49 31.43
N ALA A 41 -11.24 23.29 32.68
CA ALA A 41 -11.81 23.89 33.87
C ALA A 41 -12.02 25.43 33.81
N PRO A 42 -11.08 26.24 33.25
CA PRO A 42 -11.33 27.68 33.11
C PRO A 42 -12.44 28.00 32.10
N LEU A 43 -12.57 27.21 31.02
CA LEU A 43 -13.63 27.38 30.01
C LEU A 43 -14.99 26.98 30.57
N MET A 44 -15.05 25.90 31.36
CA MET A 44 -16.24 25.46 32.07
C MET A 44 -16.75 26.54 33.03
N THR A 45 -15.85 27.15 33.80
CA THR A 45 -16.21 28.22 34.75
C THR A 45 -16.74 29.46 34.02
N ALA A 46 -16.13 29.83 32.89
CA ALA A 46 -16.63 30.91 32.04
C ALA A 46 -18.00 30.62 31.43
N CYS A 47 -18.25 29.38 31.00
CA CYS A 47 -19.56 28.95 30.46
C CYS A 47 -20.66 28.88 31.53
N ILE A 48 -20.31 28.60 32.79
CA ILE A 48 -21.25 28.58 33.91
C ILE A 48 -21.60 30.02 34.35
N ALA A 49 -20.61 30.92 34.36
CA ALA A 49 -20.78 32.33 34.73
C ALA A 49 -21.63 33.12 33.73
N ASP A 50 -21.61 32.72 32.45
CA ASP A 50 -22.44 33.29 31.39
C ASP A 50 -23.87 32.74 31.46
N VAL A 51 -24.85 33.60 31.75
CA VAL A 51 -26.27 33.24 31.93
C VAL A 51 -26.94 32.94 30.59
N ASP A 52 -26.45 33.53 29.49
CA ASP A 52 -27.00 33.36 28.14
C ASP A 52 -26.38 32.16 27.41
N CYS A 53 -25.35 31.52 27.99
CA CYS A 53 -24.69 30.37 27.38
C CYS A 53 -25.59 29.12 27.45
N THR A 54 -26.09 28.70 26.29
CA THR A 54 -26.86 27.46 26.12
C THR A 54 -25.96 26.23 26.06
N LEU A 55 -26.54 25.04 26.23
CA LEU A 55 -25.81 23.77 26.18
C LEU A 55 -25.08 23.56 24.83
N GLU A 56 -25.69 23.98 23.72
CA GLU A 56 -25.09 23.86 22.39
C GLU A 56 -23.90 24.80 22.21
N MET A 57 -24.02 26.06 22.68
CA MET A 57 -22.92 27.02 22.65
C MET A 57 -21.72 26.56 23.50
N ALA A 58 -21.98 25.92 24.64
CA ALA A 58 -20.93 25.35 25.49
C ALA A 58 -20.19 24.19 24.79
N LYS A 59 -20.92 23.35 24.03
CA LYS A 59 -20.32 22.27 23.21
C LYS A 59 -19.47 22.83 22.07
N ASP A 60 -19.96 23.83 21.35
CA ASP A 60 -19.23 24.43 20.22
C ASP A 60 -17.96 25.14 20.68
N LYS A 61 -18.02 25.87 21.80
CA LYS A 61 -16.84 26.48 22.43
C LYS A 61 -15.82 25.41 22.84
N LEU A 62 -16.26 24.31 23.46
CA LEU A 62 -15.40 23.18 23.83
C LEU A 62 -14.76 22.52 22.60
N LEU A 63 -15.54 22.26 21.55
CA LEU A 63 -15.05 21.67 20.30
C LEU A 63 -14.04 22.57 19.61
N THR A 64 -14.27 23.89 19.61
CA THR A 64 -13.35 24.87 19.02
C THR A 64 -12.02 24.91 19.76
N GLU A 65 -12.04 24.91 21.11
CA GLU A 65 -10.81 24.84 21.91
C GLU A 65 -10.07 23.50 21.73
N MET A 66 -10.81 22.39 21.66
CA MET A 66 -10.22 21.07 21.39
C MET A 66 -9.61 20.98 19.99
N ALA A 67 -10.20 21.64 19.01
CA ALA A 67 -9.72 21.68 17.63
C ALA A 67 -8.43 22.50 17.48
N LYS A 68 -8.21 23.56 18.29
CA LYS A 68 -7.00 24.40 18.22
C LYS A 68 -5.70 23.62 18.43
N GLY A 69 -5.74 22.50 19.16
CA GLY A 69 -4.59 21.59 19.38
C GLY A 69 -4.54 20.40 18.42
N MET A 70 -5.57 20.19 17.59
CA MET A 70 -5.67 19.05 16.68
C MET A 70 -5.27 19.48 15.27
N THR A 71 -4.00 19.27 14.92
CA THR A 71 -3.58 19.27 13.52
C THR A 71 -4.08 17.99 12.85
N PRO A 72 -4.59 18.02 11.59
CA PRO A 72 -4.83 16.78 10.85
C PRO A 72 -3.52 15.99 10.83
N THR A 73 -3.58 14.70 11.19
CA THR A 73 -2.43 13.80 11.36
C THR A 73 -1.46 13.81 10.15
N ASN A 74 -1.92 14.27 8.98
CA ASN A 74 -1.16 14.40 7.75
C ASN A 74 -0.28 15.67 7.64
N GLN A 75 -0.24 16.56 8.63
CA GLN A 75 0.54 17.82 8.55
C GLN A 75 1.61 17.97 9.63
N LEU A 76 1.65 17.08 10.62
CA LEU A 76 2.76 17.07 11.55
C LEU A 76 3.98 16.50 10.80
N ASN A 77 5.13 17.17 10.87
CA ASN A 77 6.46 16.63 10.56
C ASN A 77 6.83 15.43 11.47
N GLY A 78 5.86 14.59 11.84
CA GLY A 78 6.08 13.31 12.47
C GLY A 78 6.89 12.41 11.53
N PRO A 79 7.58 11.41 12.08
CA PRO A 79 8.43 10.51 11.30
C PRO A 79 7.74 9.93 10.06
N GLN A 80 6.41 9.75 10.12
CA GLN A 80 5.56 9.26 9.05
C GLN A 80 5.51 10.17 7.81
N ASN A 81 5.66 11.50 7.95
CA ASN A 81 5.59 12.49 6.87
C ASN A 81 6.98 12.96 6.36
N ARG A 82 8.07 12.38 6.88
CA ARG A 82 9.43 12.71 6.42
C ARG A 82 9.65 12.07 5.06
N ALA A 83 10.31 12.78 4.14
CA ALA A 83 10.68 12.22 2.83
C ALA A 83 11.43 10.88 2.95
N GLU A 84 12.18 10.68 4.04
CA GLU A 84 12.89 9.44 4.40
C GLU A 84 11.94 8.25 4.65
N PHE A 85 10.73 8.48 5.19
CA PHE A 85 9.71 7.47 5.45
C PHE A 85 8.84 7.21 4.21
N HIS A 86 8.65 8.24 3.38
CA HIS A 86 7.98 8.15 2.09
C HIS A 86 8.87 7.55 0.98
N ALA A 87 10.20 7.58 1.13
CA ALA A 87 11.17 7.01 0.18
C ALA A 87 11.11 5.46 0.06
N GLY A 88 10.21 4.80 0.80
CA GLY A 88 9.86 3.39 0.62
C GLY A 88 8.37 3.11 0.61
N MET A 89 7.51 4.15 0.73
CA MET A 89 6.05 3.99 0.64
C MET A 89 5.62 4.09 -0.81
N TYR A 90 5.83 3.00 -1.55
CA TYR A 90 5.24 2.80 -2.85
C TYR A 90 3.74 2.56 -2.67
N THR A 91 2.91 3.53 -3.08
CA THR A 91 1.45 3.34 -3.21
C THR A 91 1.19 2.40 -4.39
N GLY A 92 1.24 1.09 -4.15
CA GLY A 92 1.03 0.02 -5.15
C GLY A 92 -0.07 -0.96 -4.74
N ASN A 93 -0.23 -2.08 -5.48
CA ASN A 93 -1.31 -3.06 -5.26
C ASN A 93 -1.24 -3.84 -3.92
N GLY A 94 -0.28 -3.52 -3.06
CA GLY A 94 0.05 -4.29 -1.85
C GLY A 94 1.20 -5.30 -2.01
N ASN A 95 1.72 -5.55 -3.23
CA ASN A 95 2.84 -6.47 -3.51
C ASN A 95 4.15 -5.77 -3.92
N ILE A 96 4.49 -4.67 -3.27
CA ILE A 96 5.67 -3.85 -3.62
C ILE A 96 6.98 -4.66 -3.61
N THR A 97 7.11 -5.58 -2.64
CA THR A 97 8.31 -6.38 -2.47
C THR A 97 8.42 -7.45 -3.55
N GLY A 98 7.29 -8.08 -3.94
CA GLY A 98 7.28 -9.06 -5.01
C GLY A 98 7.64 -8.43 -6.35
N ASP A 99 7.10 -7.24 -6.64
CA ASP A 99 7.37 -6.53 -7.89
C ASP A 99 8.83 -6.05 -7.97
N ALA A 100 9.38 -5.54 -6.87
CA ALA A 100 10.77 -5.14 -6.81
C ALA A 100 11.74 -6.35 -6.91
N VAL A 101 11.39 -7.50 -6.33
CA VAL A 101 12.14 -8.76 -6.52
C VAL A 101 12.07 -9.21 -7.99
N ARG A 102 10.89 -9.15 -8.62
CA ARG A 102 10.74 -9.47 -10.06
C ARG A 102 11.62 -8.57 -10.91
N ALA A 103 11.56 -7.25 -10.70
CA ALA A 103 12.38 -6.29 -11.45
C ALA A 103 13.89 -6.57 -11.28
N ALA A 104 14.35 -6.91 -10.07
CA ALA A 104 15.74 -7.25 -9.83
C ALA A 104 16.19 -8.53 -10.57
N VAL A 105 15.32 -9.57 -10.59
CA VAL A 105 15.62 -10.82 -11.31
C VAL A 105 15.61 -10.61 -12.82
N MET A 106 14.64 -9.85 -13.33
CA MET A 106 14.50 -9.51 -14.74
C MET A 106 15.69 -8.70 -15.27
N ALA A 107 16.12 -7.70 -14.50
CA ALA A 107 17.30 -6.92 -14.82
C ALA A 107 18.58 -7.77 -14.81
N ARG A 108 18.70 -8.70 -13.86
CA ARG A 108 19.84 -9.63 -13.81
C ARG A 108 19.85 -10.63 -14.96
N ALA A 109 18.67 -11.04 -15.43
CA ALA A 109 18.52 -11.91 -16.60
C ALA A 109 18.79 -11.17 -17.93
N GLY A 110 18.95 -9.84 -17.91
CA GLY A 110 19.24 -9.03 -19.10
C GLY A 110 18.00 -8.66 -19.92
N TYR A 111 16.80 -8.86 -19.40
CA TYR A 111 15.55 -8.59 -20.12
C TYR A 111 15.01 -7.18 -19.90
N GLU A 112 15.43 -6.51 -18.83
CA GLU A 112 15.01 -5.15 -18.46
C GLU A 112 16.19 -4.38 -17.88
N GLU A 113 16.10 -3.04 -17.85
CA GLU A 113 17.11 -2.23 -17.18
C GLU A 113 16.94 -2.28 -15.66
N ALA A 114 18.05 -2.26 -14.93
CA ALA A 114 18.02 -2.20 -13.48
C ALA A 114 17.45 -0.87 -13.00
N GLN A 115 16.32 -0.92 -12.31
CA GLN A 115 15.70 0.25 -11.68
C GLN A 115 16.63 0.81 -10.60
N LYS A 116 17.10 2.05 -10.74
CA LYS A 116 18.09 2.66 -9.83
C LYS A 116 17.63 2.71 -8.37
N ASP A 117 16.33 2.85 -8.16
CA ASP A 117 15.73 3.02 -6.84
C ASP A 117 15.39 1.67 -6.16
N ASN A 118 15.62 0.54 -6.84
CA ASN A 118 15.32 -0.79 -6.30
C ASN A 118 16.42 -1.26 -5.34
N PRO A 119 16.13 -1.45 -4.04
CA PRO A 119 17.12 -1.88 -3.05
C PRO A 119 17.59 -3.33 -3.26
N TYR A 120 16.86 -4.14 -4.02
CA TYR A 120 17.11 -5.57 -4.16
C TYR A 120 18.06 -5.94 -5.32
N ASN A 121 18.47 -4.96 -6.15
CA ASN A 121 19.30 -5.21 -7.34
C ASN A 121 20.61 -5.97 -7.03
N CYS A 122 21.25 -5.64 -5.91
CA CYS A 122 22.56 -6.19 -5.54
C CYS A 122 22.47 -7.44 -4.64
N MET A 123 21.26 -7.91 -4.32
CA MET A 123 21.09 -9.04 -3.39
C MET A 123 21.22 -10.39 -4.07
N THR A 124 21.70 -11.40 -3.34
CA THR A 124 21.82 -12.76 -3.87
C THR A 124 20.43 -13.38 -4.08
N LEU A 125 20.30 -14.34 -5.00
CA LEU A 125 19.03 -15.01 -5.25
C LEU A 125 18.46 -15.70 -3.99
N ARG A 126 19.35 -16.17 -3.11
CA ARG A 126 19.01 -16.72 -1.79
C ARG A 126 18.41 -15.66 -0.85
N GLU A 127 18.92 -14.43 -0.88
CA GLU A 127 18.33 -13.32 -0.13
C GLU A 127 16.99 -12.89 -0.69
N LEU A 128 16.82 -12.88 -2.02
CA LEU A 128 15.53 -12.61 -2.63
C LEU A 128 14.47 -13.65 -2.20
N ALA A 129 14.85 -14.93 -2.12
CA ALA A 129 14.00 -16.00 -1.59
C ALA A 129 13.68 -15.81 -0.09
N ARG A 130 14.62 -15.27 0.69
CA ARG A 130 14.37 -14.91 2.10
C ARG A 130 13.37 -13.76 2.20
N ILE A 131 13.55 -12.74 1.36
CA ILE A 131 12.75 -11.52 1.36
C ILE A 131 11.32 -11.81 0.92
N SER A 132 11.12 -12.67 -0.09
CA SER A 132 9.77 -13.07 -0.54
C SER A 132 8.94 -13.72 0.56
N LEU A 133 9.60 -14.48 1.44
CA LEU A 133 9.00 -15.13 2.61
C LEU A 133 8.74 -14.14 3.75
N VAL A 134 9.76 -13.37 4.13
CA VAL A 134 9.67 -12.39 5.24
C VAL A 134 8.65 -11.29 4.94
N ALA A 135 8.60 -10.80 3.70
CA ALA A 135 7.65 -9.78 3.28
C ALA A 135 6.18 -10.19 3.44
N ARG A 136 5.91 -11.50 3.56
CA ARG A 136 4.57 -12.06 3.77
C ARG A 136 4.38 -12.69 5.15
N GLY A 137 5.26 -12.34 6.09
CA GLY A 137 5.15 -12.74 7.49
C GLY A 137 5.60 -14.18 7.78
N ALA A 138 6.27 -14.86 6.85
CA ALA A 138 6.83 -16.19 7.12
C ALA A 138 8.14 -16.06 7.93
N GLY A 139 8.19 -16.71 9.09
CA GLY A 139 9.38 -16.76 9.94
C GLY A 139 10.45 -17.67 9.35
N VAL A 140 11.61 -17.10 9.01
CA VAL A 140 12.75 -17.81 8.38
C VAL A 140 13.98 -17.92 9.29
N SER A 141 13.89 -17.45 10.54
CA SER A 141 15.02 -17.39 11.48
C SER A 141 15.46 -18.76 12.00
N SER A 142 14.53 -19.70 12.12
CA SER A 142 14.79 -21.07 12.61
C SER A 142 15.20 -22.06 11.51
N MET A 143 15.24 -21.63 10.25
CA MET A 143 15.40 -22.52 9.11
C MET A 143 16.82 -22.56 8.57
N ASN A 144 17.28 -23.76 8.22
CA ASN A 144 18.52 -23.93 7.46
C ASN A 144 18.35 -23.39 6.01
N PRO A 145 19.44 -22.99 5.32
CA PRO A 145 19.34 -22.39 3.99
C PRO A 145 18.55 -23.23 2.98
N MET A 146 18.75 -24.55 2.96
CA MET A 146 18.03 -25.45 2.07
C MET A 146 16.53 -25.54 2.40
N GLN A 147 16.19 -25.55 3.70
CA GLN A 147 14.80 -25.58 4.16
C GLN A 147 14.07 -24.27 3.82
N MET A 148 14.75 -23.13 3.99
CA MET A 148 14.22 -21.82 3.62
C MET A 148 13.93 -21.74 2.12
N ILE A 149 14.86 -22.20 1.27
CA ILE A 149 14.66 -22.20 -0.18
C ILE A 149 13.53 -23.17 -0.55
N GLY A 150 13.51 -24.37 0.01
CA GLY A 150 12.41 -25.31 -0.19
C GLY A 150 11.05 -24.71 0.16
N MET A 151 10.95 -24.03 1.31
CA MET A 151 9.75 -23.33 1.70
C MET A 151 9.39 -22.16 0.77
N ALA A 152 10.38 -21.44 0.23
CA ALA A 152 10.14 -20.38 -0.75
C ALA A 152 9.52 -20.89 -2.06
N PHE A 153 9.64 -22.18 -2.38
CA PHE A 153 9.00 -22.80 -3.55
C PHE A 153 7.68 -23.49 -3.23
N THR A 154 7.50 -24.05 -2.03
CA THR A 154 6.33 -24.89 -1.71
C THR A 154 5.26 -24.18 -0.90
N HIS A 155 5.59 -23.09 -0.22
CA HIS A 155 4.63 -22.38 0.63
C HIS A 155 3.76 -21.45 -0.22
N SER A 156 2.44 -21.55 -0.09
CA SER A 156 1.47 -20.77 -0.91
C SER A 156 1.58 -19.27 -0.73
N THR A 157 2.19 -18.80 0.36
CA THR A 157 2.45 -17.37 0.51
C THR A 157 3.66 -16.94 -0.31
N SER A 158 4.61 -17.78 -0.67
CA SER A 158 5.80 -17.31 -1.39
C SER A 158 5.54 -17.10 -2.89
N ASP A 159 5.71 -15.86 -3.37
CA ASP A 159 5.66 -15.54 -4.80
C ASP A 159 6.98 -15.84 -5.53
N PHE A 160 8.03 -16.27 -4.83
CA PHE A 160 9.36 -16.45 -5.39
C PHE A 160 9.40 -17.47 -6.54
N GLY A 161 8.74 -18.62 -6.37
CA GLY A 161 8.65 -19.62 -7.42
C GLY A 161 7.93 -19.10 -8.66
N ASN A 162 6.84 -18.36 -8.47
CA ASN A 162 6.07 -17.75 -9.57
C ASN A 162 6.88 -16.68 -10.32
N ILE A 163 7.64 -15.85 -9.59
CA ILE A 163 8.52 -14.83 -10.20
C ILE A 163 9.59 -15.49 -11.08
N LEU A 164 10.21 -16.57 -10.61
CA LEU A 164 11.21 -17.30 -11.40
C LEU A 164 10.60 -17.97 -12.64
N LEU A 165 9.40 -18.52 -12.49
CA LEU A 165 8.66 -19.13 -13.60
C LEU A 165 8.29 -18.08 -14.66
N ASP A 166 7.90 -16.88 -14.25
CA ASP A 166 7.59 -15.77 -15.14
C ASP A 166 8.83 -15.32 -15.95
N VAL A 167 9.97 -15.15 -15.29
CA VAL A 167 11.25 -14.83 -15.96
C VAL A 167 11.66 -15.94 -16.93
N ALA A 168 11.47 -17.21 -16.54
CA ALA A 168 11.76 -18.36 -17.39
C ALA A 168 10.82 -18.43 -18.61
N ASN A 169 9.54 -18.10 -18.46
CA ASN A 169 8.63 -18.05 -19.58
C ASN A 169 9.00 -16.93 -20.56
N LYS A 170 9.41 -15.76 -20.05
CA LYS A 170 9.89 -14.66 -20.88
C LYS A 170 11.16 -15.05 -21.64
N SER A 171 12.11 -15.74 -20.98
CA SER A 171 13.34 -16.20 -21.63
C SER A 171 13.08 -17.18 -22.76
N ILE A 172 12.16 -18.13 -22.55
CA ILE A 172 11.76 -19.09 -23.58
C ILE A 172 11.08 -18.40 -24.75
N LEU A 173 10.16 -17.47 -24.47
CA LEU A 173 9.45 -16.72 -25.51
C LEU A 173 10.42 -15.90 -26.37
N GLN A 174 11.35 -15.20 -25.74
CA GLN A 174 12.36 -14.43 -26.46
C GLN A 174 13.30 -15.33 -27.26
N GLY A 175 13.76 -16.44 -26.66
CA GLY A 175 14.58 -17.42 -27.38
C GLY A 175 13.86 -18.02 -28.59
N TRP A 176 12.54 -18.22 -28.51
CA TRP A 176 11.74 -18.67 -29.65
C TRP A 176 11.60 -17.60 -30.74
N GLN A 177 11.42 -16.33 -30.36
CA GLN A 177 11.33 -15.22 -31.32
C GLN A 177 12.67 -14.89 -32.00
N GLU A 178 13.77 -15.04 -31.27
CA GLU A 178 15.12 -14.74 -31.76
C GLU A 178 15.77 -15.93 -32.49
N ALA A 179 15.22 -17.14 -32.34
CA ALA A 179 15.74 -18.34 -32.98
C ALA A 179 15.74 -18.16 -34.51
N PRO A 180 16.93 -18.14 -35.16
CA PRO A 180 16.99 -17.96 -36.60
C PRO A 180 16.47 -19.21 -37.32
N GLU A 181 15.70 -19.00 -38.39
CA GLU A 181 15.32 -20.09 -39.29
C GLU A 181 16.56 -20.66 -39.97
N THR A 182 16.99 -21.84 -39.53
CA THR A 182 18.24 -22.47 -39.99
C THR A 182 18.04 -23.24 -41.30
N PHE A 183 16.81 -23.40 -41.77
CA PHE A 183 16.47 -24.21 -42.95
C PHE A 183 17.25 -23.80 -44.20
N ASP A 184 17.37 -22.50 -44.47
CA ASP A 184 18.08 -21.99 -45.64
C ASP A 184 19.61 -22.19 -45.56
N ILE A 185 20.18 -22.47 -44.39
CA ILE A 185 21.62 -22.68 -44.20
C ILE A 185 22.05 -24.05 -44.75
N TRP A 186 21.22 -25.09 -44.54
CA TRP A 186 21.54 -26.47 -44.93
C TRP A 186 20.68 -26.99 -46.09
N THR A 187 19.68 -26.23 -46.53
CA THR A 187 18.88 -26.57 -47.71
C THR A 187 19.10 -25.59 -48.85
N LYS A 188 18.89 -26.05 -50.09
CA LYS A 188 18.91 -25.21 -51.28
C LYS A 188 17.58 -25.33 -52.02
N LYS A 189 17.02 -24.20 -52.45
CA LYS A 189 15.85 -24.18 -53.33
C LYS A 189 16.23 -24.79 -54.68
N GLY A 190 15.48 -25.81 -55.09
CA GLY A 190 15.63 -26.47 -56.38
C GLY A 190 14.30 -26.52 -57.11
N GLN A 191 14.34 -26.45 -58.44
CA GLN A 191 13.18 -26.74 -59.28
C GLN A 191 13.25 -28.20 -59.75
N LEU A 192 12.10 -28.87 -59.76
CA LEU A 192 11.94 -30.24 -60.26
C LEU A 192 10.98 -30.20 -61.44
N SER A 193 11.40 -30.79 -62.56
CA SER A 193 10.61 -30.82 -63.81
C SER A 193 9.50 -31.89 -63.80
N ASP A 194 9.51 -32.79 -62.81
CA ASP A 194 8.58 -33.91 -62.63
C ASP A 194 8.37 -34.10 -61.12
N PHE A 195 7.21 -34.61 -60.68
CA PHE A 195 6.82 -34.74 -59.26
C PHE A 195 7.41 -35.98 -58.55
N ARG A 196 8.37 -36.66 -59.17
CA ARG A 196 9.02 -37.85 -58.59
C ARG A 196 10.00 -37.48 -57.48
N ILE A 197 10.17 -38.37 -56.50
CA ILE A 197 11.12 -38.19 -55.40
C ILE A 197 12.54 -38.09 -55.98
N ALA A 198 13.20 -36.96 -55.74
CA ALA A 198 14.57 -36.72 -56.20
C ALA A 198 15.54 -36.65 -55.01
N HIS A 199 16.58 -37.48 -55.05
CA HIS A 199 17.67 -37.46 -54.07
C HIS A 199 18.79 -36.55 -54.59
N ARG A 200 18.90 -35.31 -54.09
CA ARG A 200 20.04 -34.41 -54.37
C ARG A 200 20.89 -34.26 -53.12
N VAL A 201 22.16 -34.66 -53.20
CA VAL A 201 23.15 -34.48 -52.13
C VAL A 201 23.83 -33.13 -52.34
N GLY A 202 23.81 -32.24 -51.34
CA GLY A 202 24.38 -30.89 -51.40
C GLY A 202 25.91 -30.87 -51.39
N MET A 203 26.57 -31.41 -52.41
CA MET A 203 28.05 -31.52 -52.46
C MET A 203 28.79 -30.20 -52.79
N GLY A 204 28.08 -29.08 -52.99
CA GLY A 204 28.69 -27.82 -53.46
C GLY A 204 29.40 -26.97 -52.40
N GLY A 205 29.44 -27.39 -51.13
CA GLY A 205 30.03 -26.63 -50.01
C GLY A 205 31.43 -27.08 -49.57
N PHE A 206 31.92 -28.22 -50.04
CA PHE A 206 33.26 -28.69 -49.68
C PHE A 206 34.29 -28.05 -50.61
N SER A 207 35.00 -27.03 -50.13
CA SER A 207 36.24 -26.58 -50.79
C SER A 207 37.17 -27.77 -50.89
N SER A 208 37.69 -28.08 -52.09
CA SER A 208 38.65 -29.17 -52.28
C SER A 208 39.77 -29.05 -51.25
N LEU A 209 39.98 -30.10 -50.46
CA LEU A 209 41.07 -30.16 -49.48
C LEU A 209 42.39 -29.83 -50.18
N ARG A 210 43.18 -28.92 -49.59
CA ARG A 210 44.50 -28.58 -50.10
C ARG A 210 45.36 -29.85 -50.09
N GLN A 211 45.81 -30.26 -51.26
CA GLN A 211 46.73 -31.37 -51.41
C GLN A 211 48.09 -30.96 -50.82
N VAL A 212 48.61 -31.76 -49.89
CA VAL A 212 49.95 -31.62 -49.30
C VAL A 212 50.87 -32.65 -49.93
#